data_AF-A0A560CZG0-F1
#
_entry.id   AF-A0A560CZG0-F1
#
_cell.length_a   1.000
_cell.length_b   1.000
_cell.length_c   1.000
_cell.angle_alpha   90.00
_cell.angle_beta   90.00
_cell.angle_gamma   90.00
#
_symmetry.space_group_name_H-M   'P 1'
#
loop_
_entity.id
_entity.type
_entity.pdbx_description
1 polymer ?
#
loop_
_entity_poly.entity_id
_entity_poly.type
_entity_poly.pdbx_seq_one_letter_code
_entity_poly.pdbx_strand_id
1 'polypeptide(L)'
;MTCLTFVFEAISGRGRRGRSSIGSLCYKPFFASGASTISPIFHTLDAFRGTLIFDEADFRFSDERSEIVKILNNGNVRGMPVLRTVMNREREFNPDAFHVFGPKIVATRGRYEDRALESRFITEETGARPLRDDIPHQPPSDLQG
;
A
#
# COMPACT_ATOMS: atom_id res chain seq x y z
N MET A 1 12.05 -15.53 -3.72
CA MET A 1 11.27 -14.68 -4.65
C MET A 1 10.96 -13.38 -3.94
N THR A 2 11.55 -12.29 -4.42
CA THR A 2 11.29 -10.92 -3.94
C THR A 2 10.07 -10.38 -4.69
N CYS A 3 9.14 -9.73 -3.98
CA CYS A 3 8.01 -9.05 -4.60
C CYS A 3 8.36 -7.61 -4.91
N LEU A 4 7.83 -7.09 -6.01
CA LEU A 4 8.04 -5.71 -6.44
C LEU A 4 7.12 -4.77 -5.67
N THR A 5 7.67 -3.68 -5.14
CA THR A 5 6.92 -2.57 -4.56
C THR A 5 7.17 -1.31 -5.39
N PHE A 6 6.08 -0.73 -5.89
CA PHE A 6 6.08 0.52 -6.63
C PHE A 6 5.60 1.67 -5.75
N VAL A 7 6.26 2.81 -5.86
CA VAL A 7 5.87 4.05 -5.19
C VAL A 7 5.63 5.12 -6.23
N PHE A 8 4.47 5.76 -6.15
CA PHE A 8 4.12 6.95 -6.94
C PHE A 8 4.19 8.16 -6.02
N GLU A 9 5.10 9.08 -6.29
CA GLU A 9 5.09 10.37 -5.60
C GLU A 9 4.05 11.26 -6.29
N ALA A 10 2.92 11.45 -5.60
CA ALA A 10 1.75 12.11 -6.15
C ALA A 10 1.82 13.63 -5.87
N ILE A 11 2.59 14.33 -6.70
CA ILE A 11 2.65 15.81 -6.70
C ILE A 11 1.46 16.40 -7.50
N SER A 12 0.70 15.58 -8.25
CA SER A 12 -0.46 15.99 -9.06
C SER A 12 -1.47 14.85 -9.28
N GLY A 13 -2.65 15.15 -9.85
CA GLY A 13 -3.71 14.17 -10.14
C GLY A 13 -3.31 12.99 -11.04
N ARG A 14 -2.11 12.98 -11.62
CA ARG A 14 -1.55 11.86 -12.39
C ARG A 14 -1.22 10.66 -11.51
N GLY A 15 -0.72 10.86 -10.30
CA GLY A 15 -0.37 9.76 -9.39
C GLY A 15 -1.60 8.91 -9.04
N ARG A 16 -2.77 9.55 -8.90
CA ARG A 16 -4.05 8.88 -8.69
C ARG A 16 -4.50 8.04 -9.90
N ARG A 17 -4.24 8.51 -11.13
CA ARG A 17 -4.54 7.76 -12.38
C ARG A 17 -3.64 6.53 -12.51
N GLY A 18 -2.32 6.71 -12.44
CA GLY A 18 -1.34 5.64 -12.64
C GLY A 18 -1.59 4.45 -11.71
N ARG A 19 -1.83 4.73 -10.43
CA ARG A 19 -2.16 3.72 -9.44
C ARG A 19 -3.46 2.95 -9.73
N SER A 20 -4.50 3.64 -10.19
CA SER A 20 -5.79 3.00 -10.51
C SER A 20 -5.66 2.09 -11.73
N SER A 21 -4.96 2.54 -12.77
CA SER A 21 -4.69 1.76 -13.97
C SER A 21 -3.81 0.54 -13.67
N ILE A 22 -2.69 0.72 -12.95
CA ILE A 22 -1.81 -0.40 -12.58
C ILE A 22 -2.54 -1.34 -11.62
N GLY A 23 -3.33 -0.79 -10.70
CA GLY A 23 -4.18 -1.55 -9.79
C GLY A 23 -5.13 -2.50 -10.51
N SER A 24 -5.80 -2.05 -11.57
CA SER A 24 -6.71 -2.90 -12.37
C SER A 24 -6.01 -4.10 -13.05
N LEU A 25 -4.69 -4.02 -13.24
CA LEU A 25 -3.88 -5.11 -13.80
C LEU A 25 -3.32 -6.05 -12.72
N CYS A 26 -3.38 -5.64 -11.45
CA CYS A 26 -2.77 -6.38 -10.35
C CYS A 26 -3.67 -7.51 -9.87
N TYR A 27 -3.07 -8.57 -9.33
CA TYR A 27 -3.82 -9.70 -8.77
C TYR A 27 -4.48 -9.30 -7.45
N LYS A 28 -5.82 -9.40 -7.39
CA LYS A 28 -6.67 -9.06 -6.23
C LYS A 28 -6.27 -7.73 -5.59
N PRO A 29 -6.40 -6.61 -6.32
CA PRO A 29 -6.05 -5.31 -5.78
C PRO A 29 -7.04 -4.93 -4.69
N PHE A 30 -6.57 -4.39 -3.58
CA PHE A 30 -7.43 -3.73 -2.60
C PHE A 30 -6.86 -2.36 -2.25
N PHE A 31 -7.76 -1.39 -2.13
CA PHE A 31 -7.40 -0.02 -1.82
C PHE A 31 -7.46 0.21 -0.31
N ALA A 32 -6.38 0.71 0.25
CA ALA A 32 -6.31 1.21 1.62
C ALA A 32 -5.97 2.71 1.59
N SER A 33 -6.71 3.49 2.36
CA SER A 33 -6.51 4.93 2.52
C SER A 33 -6.03 5.23 3.93
N GLY A 34 -5.34 6.36 4.16
CA GLY A 34 -4.97 6.82 5.50
C GLY A 34 -6.14 7.06 6.48
N ALA A 35 -7.40 7.01 6.02
CA ALA A 35 -8.57 6.98 6.90
C ALA A 35 -8.93 5.55 7.41
N SER A 36 -8.30 4.52 6.86
CA SER A 36 -8.54 3.12 7.24
C SER A 36 -7.67 2.76 8.44
N THR A 37 -8.27 2.11 9.45
CA THR A 37 -7.49 1.55 10.55
C THR A 37 -6.57 0.44 10.03
N ILE A 38 -5.49 0.20 10.76
CA ILE A 38 -4.43 -0.72 10.33
C ILE A 38 -4.83 -2.20 10.45
N SER A 39 -5.67 -2.54 11.41
CA SER A 39 -6.07 -3.95 11.63
C SER A 39 -6.72 -4.58 10.40
N PRO A 40 -7.73 -3.94 9.76
CA PRO A 40 -8.31 -4.43 8.51
C PRO A 40 -7.28 -4.66 7.39
N ILE A 41 -6.24 -3.82 7.29
CA ILE A 41 -5.19 -3.98 6.27
C ILE A 41 -4.42 -5.29 6.49
N PHE A 42 -4.02 -5.58 7.74
CA PHE A 42 -3.35 -6.83 8.08
C PHE A 42 -4.21 -8.06 7.81
N HIS A 43 -5.48 -8.05 8.24
CA HIS A 43 -6.39 -9.17 7.99
C HIS A 43 -6.65 -9.38 6.48
N THR A 44 -6.78 -8.30 5.72
CA THR A 44 -7.01 -8.37 4.26
C THR A 44 -5.78 -8.91 3.54
N LEU A 45 -4.58 -8.44 3.90
CA LEU A 45 -3.33 -8.98 3.36
C LEU A 45 -3.18 -10.47 3.63
N ASP A 46 -3.45 -10.88 4.87
CA ASP A 46 -3.29 -12.27 5.29
C ASP A 46 -4.30 -13.21 4.60
N ALA A 47 -5.56 -12.79 4.51
CA ALA A 47 -6.65 -13.56 3.92
C ALA A 47 -6.56 -13.64 2.38
N PHE A 48 -6.35 -12.51 1.70
CA PHE A 48 -6.44 -12.45 0.25
C PHE A 48 -5.09 -12.63 -0.44
N ARG A 49 -3.99 -12.27 0.22
CA ARG A 49 -2.61 -12.31 -0.31
C ARG A 49 -2.49 -11.63 -1.68
N GLY A 50 -3.23 -10.53 -1.84
CA GLY A 50 -3.36 -9.75 -3.06
C GLY A 50 -2.42 -8.54 -3.11
N THR A 51 -2.77 -7.58 -3.96
CA THR A 51 -1.99 -6.35 -4.15
C THR A 51 -2.52 -5.24 -3.26
N LEU A 52 -1.66 -4.68 -2.41
CA LEU A 52 -2.01 -3.53 -1.57
C LEU A 52 -1.81 -2.25 -2.37
N ILE A 53 -2.88 -1.48 -2.52
CA ILE A 53 -2.83 -0.16 -3.12
C ILE A 53 -3.10 0.87 -2.02
N PHE A 54 -2.07 1.64 -1.68
CA PHE A 54 -2.08 2.52 -0.51
C PHE A 54 -2.04 3.99 -0.88
N ASP A 55 -2.84 4.84 -0.21
CA ASP A 55 -2.82 6.31 -0.34
C ASP A 55 -2.37 6.94 0.98
N GLU A 56 -1.16 7.48 1.02
CA GLU A 56 -0.54 8.11 2.21
C GLU A 56 -0.92 9.60 2.35
N ALA A 57 -1.85 10.11 1.55
CA ALA A 57 -2.16 11.55 1.46
C ALA A 57 -2.65 12.23 2.77
N ASP A 58 -2.92 11.50 3.85
CA ASP A 58 -3.46 12.06 5.11
C ASP A 58 -3.11 11.24 6.38
N PHE A 59 -1.91 10.64 6.48
CA PHE A 59 -1.51 10.03 7.77
C PHE A 59 -1.21 11.11 8.80
N ARG A 60 -2.12 11.25 9.75
CA ARG A 60 -2.03 12.23 10.84
C ARG A 60 -1.36 11.69 12.10
N PHE A 61 -1.09 10.38 12.18
CA PHE A 61 -0.62 9.72 13.41
C PHE A 61 0.66 8.88 13.22
N SER A 62 1.63 9.07 14.11
CA SER A 62 2.95 8.40 14.09
C SER A 62 2.87 6.88 14.25
N ASP A 63 1.97 6.41 15.12
CA ASP A 63 1.86 5.00 15.48
C ASP A 63 1.37 4.17 14.30
N GLU A 64 0.44 4.73 13.54
CA GLU A 64 -0.07 4.10 12.33
C GLU A 64 1.01 3.99 11.24
N ARG A 65 1.81 5.06 11.08
CA ARG A 65 2.93 5.07 10.14
C ARG A 65 3.93 3.95 10.43
N SER A 66 4.24 3.70 11.70
CA SER A 66 5.19 2.65 12.12
C SER A 66 4.74 1.25 11.68
N GLU A 67 3.46 0.94 11.83
CA GLU A 67 2.92 -0.37 11.42
C GLU A 67 2.88 -0.54 9.90
N ILE A 68 2.58 0.53 9.15
CA ILE A 68 2.66 0.52 7.69
C ILE A 68 4.10 0.28 7.22
N VAL A 69 5.09 0.93 7.85
CA VAL A 69 6.51 0.70 7.53
C VAL A 69 6.89 -0.77 7.73
N LYS A 70 6.35 -1.45 8.76
CA LYS A 70 6.56 -2.90 8.95
C LYS A 70 5.96 -3.73 7.81
N ILE A 71 4.75 -3.40 7.35
CA ILE A 71 4.12 -4.05 6.19
C ILE A 71 4.98 -3.87 4.93
N LEU A 72 5.49 -2.66 4.69
CA LEU A 72 6.29 -2.36 3.51
C LEU A 72 7.66 -3.06 3.55
N ASN A 73 8.36 -3.02 4.69
CA ASN A 73 9.66 -3.65 4.85
C ASN A 73 9.59 -5.18 4.74
N ASN A 74 8.63 -5.80 5.42
CA ASN A 74 8.51 -7.27 5.45
C ASN A 74 7.72 -7.82 4.24
N GLY A 75 6.97 -6.98 3.54
CA GLY A 75 6.12 -7.38 2.42
C GLY A 75 6.86 -7.72 1.12
N ASN A 76 8.16 -7.41 1.03
CA ASN A 76 8.97 -7.66 -0.16
C ASN A 76 9.50 -9.10 -0.23
N VAL A 77 9.57 -9.83 0.89
CA VAL A 77 10.13 -11.18 0.94
C VAL A 77 9.13 -12.15 1.55
N ARG A 78 8.94 -13.31 0.91
CA ARG A 78 8.04 -14.35 1.42
C ARG A 78 8.61 -14.96 2.70
N GLY A 79 7.77 -15.24 3.69
CA GLY A 79 8.16 -15.88 4.94
C GLY A 79 8.57 -14.91 6.05
N MET A 80 8.33 -13.61 5.87
CA MET A 80 8.52 -12.58 6.89
C MET A 80 7.16 -12.05 7.38
N PRO A 81 6.44 -12.80 8.25
CA PRO A 81 5.19 -12.31 8.81
C PRO A 81 5.44 -11.15 9.80
N VAL A 82 4.41 -10.33 10.01
CA VAL A 82 4.43 -9.29 11.05
C VAL A 82 3.61 -9.78 12.23
N LEU A 83 4.22 -9.83 13.41
CA LEU A 83 3.54 -10.22 14.63
C LEU A 83 2.78 -9.04 15.20
N ARG A 84 1.51 -9.24 15.52
CA ARG A 84 0.69 -8.26 16.24
C ARG A 84 -0.09 -8.94 17.35
N THR A 85 -0.20 -8.27 18.47
CA THR A 85 -1.04 -8.74 19.57
C THR A 85 -2.50 -8.51 19.21
N VAL A 86 -3.30 -9.58 19.25
CA VAL A 86 -4.74 -9.53 19.05
C VAL A 86 -5.41 -9.96 20.35
N MET A 87 -6.46 -9.24 20.74
CA MET A 87 -7.28 -9.62 21.88
C MET A 87 -8.26 -10.71 21.44
N ASN A 88 -8.20 -11.87 22.07
CA ASN A 88 -9.16 -12.95 21.81
C ASN A 88 -10.51 -12.65 22.49
N ARG A 89 -11.52 -13.51 22.26
CA ARG A 89 -12.84 -13.39 22.89
C ARG A 89 -12.79 -13.51 24.42
N GLU A 90 -11.74 -14.12 24.96
CA GLU A 90 -11.49 -14.32 26.39
C GLU A 90 -10.69 -13.15 27.00
N ARG A 91 -10.45 -12.08 26.23
CA ARG A 91 -9.66 -10.88 26.61
C ARG A 91 -8.18 -11.15 26.91
N GLU A 92 -7.67 -12.27 26.43
CA GLU A 92 -6.24 -12.57 26.46
C GLU A 92 -5.54 -11.98 25.24
N PHE A 93 -4.31 -11.52 25.46
CA PHE A 93 -3.47 -10.93 24.45
C PHE A 93 -2.59 -12.00 23.83
N ASN A 94 -2.99 -12.50 22.65
CA ASN A 94 -2.24 -13.53 21.93
C ASN A 94 -1.50 -12.91 20.73
N PRO A 95 -0.21 -13.23 20.54
CA PRO A 95 0.52 -12.79 19.34
C PRO A 95 0.02 -13.58 18.13
N ASP A 96 -0.41 -12.86 17.09
CA ASP A 96 -0.83 -13.43 15.81
C ASP A 96 0.13 -13.00 14.70
N ALA A 97 0.34 -13.89 13.72
CA ALA A 97 1.33 -13.74 12.66
C ALA A 97 0.66 -13.44 11.32
N PHE A 98 0.72 -12.18 10.90
CA PHE A 98 0.09 -11.73 9.66
C PHE A 98 1.02 -11.85 8.45
N HIS A 99 0.56 -12.52 7.39
CA HIS A 99 1.27 -12.57 6.13
C HIS A 99 1.08 -11.24 5.38
N VAL A 100 2.17 -10.50 5.20
CA VAL A 100 2.18 -9.21 4.49
C VAL A 100 2.84 -9.26 3.12
N PHE A 101 3.28 -10.44 2.69
CA PHE A 101 3.96 -10.62 1.41
C PHE A 101 3.00 -10.41 0.23
N GLY A 102 3.40 -9.57 -0.72
CA GLY A 102 2.64 -9.33 -1.95
C GLY A 102 2.96 -7.99 -2.60
N PRO A 103 2.52 -7.75 -3.85
CA PRO A 103 2.80 -6.52 -4.57
C PRO A 103 2.20 -5.32 -3.85
N LYS A 104 2.89 -4.19 -3.89
CA LYS A 104 2.44 -2.96 -3.23
C LYS A 104 2.59 -1.78 -4.16
N ILE A 105 1.56 -0.93 -4.18
CA ILE A 105 1.57 0.34 -4.88
C ILE A 105 1.25 1.41 -3.86
N VAL A 106 2.21 2.28 -3.56
CA VAL A 106 2.04 3.33 -2.57
C VAL A 106 2.00 4.69 -3.25
N ALA A 107 0.98 5.48 -3.00
CA ALA A 107 0.92 6.88 -3.37
C ALA A 107 1.30 7.73 -2.16
N THR A 108 2.36 8.52 -2.26
CA THR A 108 2.85 9.35 -1.16
C THR A 108 3.05 10.80 -1.59
N ARG A 109 3.05 11.72 -0.61
CA ARG A 109 3.28 13.17 -0.81
C ARG A 109 4.68 13.52 -0.28
N GLY A 110 5.70 13.08 -1.00
CA GLY A 110 7.11 13.30 -0.66
C GLY A 110 7.86 11.99 -0.41
N ARG A 111 9.15 12.13 -0.07
CA ARG A 111 10.03 10.98 0.15
C ARG A 111 9.91 10.42 1.56
N TYR A 112 10.22 9.13 1.70
CA TYR A 112 10.34 8.50 3.01
C TYR A 112 11.58 9.03 3.74
N GLU A 113 11.46 9.24 5.06
CA GLU A 113 12.59 9.64 5.90
C GLU A 113 13.64 8.51 6.00
N ASP A 114 13.19 7.26 5.97
CA ASP A 114 14.04 6.07 5.97
C ASP A 114 14.53 5.74 4.55
N ARG A 115 15.81 6.03 4.28
CA ARG A 115 16.46 5.71 3.01
C ARG A 115 16.55 4.21 2.73
N ALA A 116 16.63 3.36 3.77
CA ALA A 116 16.65 1.92 3.57
C ALA A 116 15.29 1.42 3.07
N LEU A 117 14.19 1.97 3.59
CA LEU A 117 12.86 1.71 3.07
C LEU A 117 12.72 2.19 1.62
N GLU A 118 13.13 3.43 1.34
CA GLU A 118 13.06 4.01 -0.01
C GLU A 118 13.85 3.21 -1.06
N SER A 119 15.03 2.69 -0.70
CA SER A 119 15.87 1.87 -1.59
C SER A 119 15.21 0.56 -2.05
N ARG A 120 14.14 0.13 -1.39
CA ARG A 120 13.39 -1.08 -1.77
C ARG A 120 12.25 -0.78 -2.74
N PHE A 121 12.10 0.48 -3.13
CA PHE A 121 11.01 0.96 -3.96
C PHE A 121 11.49 1.40 -5.33
N ILE A 122 10.64 1.19 -6.33
CA ILE A 122 10.73 1.90 -7.59
C ILE A 122 9.84 3.13 -7.45
N THR A 123 10.47 4.30 -7.33
CA THR A 123 9.78 5.59 -7.11
C THR A 123 9.65 6.34 -8.42
N GLU A 124 8.41 6.67 -8.80
CA GLU A 124 8.10 7.53 -9.94
C GLU A 124 7.62 8.91 -9.47
N GLU A 125 8.44 9.93 -9.71
CA GLU A 125 8.10 11.33 -9.41
C GLU A 125 7.16 11.89 -10.48
N THR A 126 5.91 12.09 -10.09
CA THR A 126 4.91 12.59 -11.02
C THR A 126 4.97 14.11 -11.10
N GLY A 127 5.66 14.66 -12.11
CA GLY A 127 5.87 16.10 -12.29
C GLY A 127 4.60 16.97 -12.36
N ALA A 128 4.76 18.30 -12.44
CA ALA A 128 3.68 19.30 -12.34
C ALA A 128 2.97 19.67 -13.67
N ARG A 129 3.26 19.00 -14.79
CA ARG A 129 2.64 19.31 -16.10
C ARG A 129 1.10 19.20 -16.04
N PRO A 130 0.33 19.92 -16.87
CA PRO A 130 -1.12 19.68 -16.97
C PRO A 130 -1.42 18.21 -17.27
N LEU A 131 -2.52 17.68 -16.72
CA LEU A 131 -3.02 16.37 -17.10
C LEU A 131 -3.39 16.43 -18.58
N ARG A 132 -3.03 15.39 -19.33
CA ARG A 132 -3.59 15.18 -20.66
C ARG A 132 -5.09 14.91 -20.54
N ASP A 133 -5.90 15.75 -21.19
CA ASP A 133 -7.38 15.71 -21.17
C ASP A 133 -7.95 14.54 -21.99
N ASP A 134 -7.17 14.01 -22.93
CA ASP A 134 -7.54 12.87 -23.78
C ASP A 134 -7.46 11.51 -23.07
N ILE A 135 -6.94 11.47 -21.84
CA ILE A 135 -6.79 10.24 -21.06
C ILE A 135 -7.78 10.25 -19.89
N PRO A 136 -8.74 9.31 -19.82
CA PRO A 136 -9.70 9.21 -18.74
C PRO A 136 -9.06 9.19 -17.35
N HIS A 137 -9.75 9.76 -16.37
CA HIS A 137 -9.26 9.81 -14.99
C HIS A 137 -9.34 8.46 -14.25
N GLN A 138 -10.26 7.60 -14.68
CA GLN A 138 -10.43 6.26 -14.15
C GLN A 138 -10.42 5.28 -15.33
N PRO A 139 -9.93 4.04 -15.12
CA PRO A 139 -10.08 3.00 -16.12
C PRO A 139 -11.57 2.77 -16.40
N PRO A 140 -11.95 2.25 -17.58
CA PRO A 140 -13.34 1.95 -17.89
C PRO A 140 -13.91 0.91 -16.91
N SER A 141 -15.23 0.93 -16.70
CA SER A 141 -15.92 0.22 -15.61
C SER A 141 -15.82 -1.31 -15.69
N ASP A 142 -15.49 -1.85 -16.87
CA ASP A 142 -15.22 -3.26 -17.12
C ASP A 142 -13.89 -3.76 -16.52
N LEU A 143 -12.95 -2.85 -16.26
CA LEU A 143 -11.64 -3.13 -15.63
C LEU A 143 -11.61 -2.76 -14.14
N GLN A 144 -12.69 -2.21 -13.62
CA GLN A 144 -12.87 -1.93 -12.19
C GLN A 144 -13.46 -3.19 -11.54
N GLY A 145 -12.57 -4.10 -11.11
CA GLY A 145 -12.95 -5.38 -10.51
C GLY A 145 -13.74 -5.27 -9.21
#